data_AF-A0A512JNS3-F1
#
_entry.id   AF-A0A512JNS3-F1
#
_cell.length_a   1.000
_cell.length_b   1.000
_cell.length_c   1.000
_cell.angle_alpha   90.00
_cell.angle_beta   90.00
_cell.angle_gamma   90.00
#
_symmetry.space_group_name_H-M   'P 1'
#
loop_
_entity.id
_entity.type
_entity.pdbx_description
1 polymer ?
#
loop_
_entity_poly.entity_id
_entity_poly.type
_entity_poly.pdbx_seq_one_letter_code
_entity_poly.pdbx_strand_id
1 'polypeptide(L)'
;MVVERSRLLGCGKLSEYRIPSNTLADVILECVCDNLLPEGMARLRQQSPTVAQLEAMKGLAPDLDLVSDCLSDAAEMLVCDLSQHHRIAVQREHLVETLIVRDDGTFDIEVRKPSGSPTTARVASVVLNLGGVQKAETIGSLGSLFQCDLPDTMPIMASDSILQQSDAGLVARFAPLIGKKRTIVVAGSSHSAFSVVERLARVADRLGLSRIIIAHRTPPRFYYRDLMEAEARGDVVDAVEDVCPLSGRVNRLGGLRFRTAEVARAVFGTNRLDAYPVEIETRHVIAGCSETSLAEDMPDVGAIVTCFGYRPLLPIIRDQTGEILQLAEDRHGLTTDDFGRPMRQNGRVIRGLFSFGLGSGMRIGSEVGGEPSYKRRLDGIWLYHNHVGSKVTAGLIEDLRHFDLAERQELELCAS
;
A
#
# COMPACT_ATOMS: atom_id res chain seq x y z
N MET A 1 -11.58 -21.59 -2.52
CA MET A 1 -11.33 -21.46 -1.07
C MET A 1 -10.78 -20.08 -0.80
N VAL A 2 -11.17 -19.44 0.30
CA VAL A 2 -10.63 -18.17 0.78
C VAL A 2 -9.89 -18.44 2.09
N VAL A 3 -8.64 -18.01 2.18
CA VAL A 3 -7.80 -18.12 3.38
C VAL A 3 -7.49 -16.71 3.85
N GLU A 4 -7.92 -16.37 5.06
CA GLU A 4 -7.74 -15.07 5.69
C GLU A 4 -6.96 -15.23 7.00
N ARG A 5 -5.95 -14.38 7.18
CA ARG A 5 -5.12 -14.35 8.40
C ARG A 5 -5.86 -13.76 9.58
N SER A 6 -6.75 -12.81 9.33
CA SER A 6 -7.53 -12.12 10.34
C SER A 6 -8.81 -12.86 10.69
N ARG A 7 -9.45 -12.42 11.78
CA ARG A 7 -10.79 -12.87 12.13
C ARG A 7 -11.86 -12.28 11.22
N LEU A 8 -11.68 -11.05 10.76
CA LEU A 8 -12.60 -10.34 9.87
C LEU A 8 -12.04 -10.32 8.45
N LEU A 9 -12.94 -10.37 7.46
CA LEU A 9 -12.59 -10.22 6.06
C LEU A 9 -12.46 -8.74 5.69
N GLY A 10 -11.64 -8.40 4.69
CA GLY A 10 -11.67 -7.09 4.03
C GLY A 10 -11.06 -5.91 4.79
N CYS A 11 -10.95 -5.97 6.13
CA CYS A 11 -10.42 -4.88 6.95
C CYS A 11 -8.91 -4.62 6.74
N GLY A 12 -8.16 -5.68 6.40
CA GLY A 12 -6.70 -5.62 6.35
C GLY A 12 -6.12 -5.04 7.64
N LYS A 13 -5.17 -4.10 7.51
CA LYS A 13 -4.59 -3.33 8.63
C LYS A 13 -5.12 -1.90 8.71
N LEU A 14 -6.16 -1.53 7.95
CA LEU A 14 -6.58 -0.14 7.84
C LEU A 14 -6.96 0.46 9.19
N SER A 15 -7.67 -0.30 10.03
CA SER A 15 -8.07 0.09 11.38
C SER A 15 -6.93 0.19 12.40
N GLU A 16 -5.71 -0.21 12.02
CA GLU A 16 -4.53 0.01 12.86
C GLU A 16 -4.01 1.44 12.70
N TYR A 17 -4.27 2.10 11.57
CA TYR A 17 -3.71 3.41 11.23
C TYR A 17 -4.54 4.55 11.81
N ARG A 18 -3.88 5.42 12.57
CA ARG A 18 -4.51 6.54 13.27
C ARG A 18 -4.36 7.85 12.49
N ILE A 19 -4.83 7.83 11.25
CA ILE A 19 -4.80 8.94 10.29
C ILE A 19 -6.04 8.93 9.37
N PRO A 20 -6.41 10.09 8.79
CA PRO A 20 -7.43 10.14 7.76
C PRO A 20 -6.99 9.45 6.48
N SER A 21 -7.97 8.99 5.71
CA SER A 21 -7.79 8.47 4.36
C SER A 21 -7.30 9.56 3.40
N ASN A 22 -6.63 9.15 2.33
CA ASN A 22 -6.36 10.01 1.16
C ASN A 22 -7.40 9.82 0.04
N THR A 23 -8.50 9.14 0.35
CA THR A 23 -9.63 8.83 -0.54
C THR A 23 -10.91 9.41 0.04
N LEU A 24 -11.77 9.99 -0.80
CA LEU A 24 -13.06 10.54 -0.37
C LEU A 24 -14.04 9.43 0.01
N ALA A 25 -14.96 9.75 0.92
CA ALA A 25 -16.10 8.89 1.24
C ALA A 25 -16.90 8.51 -0.02
N ASP A 26 -17.07 9.46 -0.96
CA ASP A 26 -17.77 9.23 -2.24
C ASP A 26 -17.16 8.09 -3.05
N VAL A 27 -15.83 8.03 -3.12
CA VAL A 27 -15.09 7.01 -3.87
C VAL A 27 -15.20 5.65 -3.19
N ILE A 28 -15.24 5.62 -1.85
CA ILE A 28 -15.43 4.37 -1.10
C ILE A 28 -16.86 3.86 -1.30
N LEU A 29 -17.86 4.75 -1.20
CA LEU A 29 -19.28 4.44 -1.44
C LEU A 29 -19.51 3.92 -2.86
N GLU A 30 -18.86 4.52 -3.86
CA GLU A 30 -18.89 4.01 -5.24
C GLU A 30 -18.44 2.54 -5.31
N CYS A 31 -17.43 2.14 -4.53
CA CYS A 31 -16.90 0.79 -4.56
C CYS A 31 -17.78 -0.25 -3.83
N VAL A 32 -18.50 0.15 -2.78
CA VAL A 32 -19.27 -0.77 -1.91
C VAL A 32 -20.78 -0.71 -2.14
N CYS A 33 -21.27 0.32 -2.84
CA CYS A 33 -22.68 0.53 -3.16
C CYS A 33 -22.94 0.61 -4.67
N ASP A 34 -22.02 0.09 -5.50
CA ASP A 34 -22.23 0.00 -6.95
C ASP A 34 -23.49 -0.85 -7.25
N ASN A 35 -24.28 -0.41 -8.23
CA ASN A 35 -25.50 -1.12 -8.66
C ASN A 35 -25.19 -2.43 -9.41
N LEU A 36 -23.93 -2.65 -9.84
CA LEU A 36 -23.46 -3.90 -10.41
C LEU A 36 -23.19 -4.98 -9.35
N LEU A 37 -23.19 -4.62 -8.06
CA LEU A 37 -23.06 -5.60 -6.99
C LEU A 37 -24.31 -6.49 -6.89
N PRO A 38 -24.19 -7.75 -6.42
CA PRO A 38 -25.31 -8.65 -6.26
C PRO A 38 -26.45 -8.06 -5.42
N GLU A 39 -27.69 -8.46 -5.69
CA GLU A 39 -28.87 -7.97 -4.94
C GLU A 39 -28.75 -8.19 -3.42
N GLY A 40 -28.05 -9.26 -3.00
CA GLY A 40 -27.72 -9.51 -1.58
C GLY A 40 -26.98 -8.36 -0.90
N MET A 41 -26.23 -7.54 -1.66
CA MET A 41 -25.53 -6.35 -1.17
C MET A 41 -26.45 -5.15 -0.93
N ALA A 42 -27.72 -5.18 -1.37
CA ALA A 42 -28.68 -4.10 -1.11
C ALA A 42 -28.87 -3.84 0.40
N ARG A 43 -28.72 -4.88 1.23
CA ARG A 43 -28.77 -4.77 2.70
C ARG A 43 -27.62 -3.92 3.24
N LEU A 44 -26.42 -4.00 2.68
CA LEU A 44 -25.28 -3.19 3.10
C LEU A 44 -25.66 -1.70 3.01
N ARG A 45 -26.17 -1.29 1.85
CA ARG A 45 -26.55 0.11 1.60
C ARG A 45 -27.67 0.61 2.53
N GLN A 46 -28.62 -0.27 2.86
CA GLN A 46 -29.80 0.11 3.64
C GLN A 46 -29.58 0.06 5.16
N GLN A 47 -28.70 -0.82 5.63
CA GLN A 47 -28.63 -1.20 7.05
C GLN A 47 -27.25 -1.01 7.67
N SER A 48 -26.19 -0.83 6.87
CA SER A 48 -24.84 -0.66 7.43
C SER A 48 -24.68 0.72 8.08
N PRO A 49 -24.34 0.79 9.38
CA PRO A 49 -24.04 2.05 10.04
C PRO A 49 -22.79 2.72 9.46
N THR A 50 -21.83 1.94 8.95
CA THR A 50 -20.58 2.48 8.38
C THR A 50 -20.87 3.15 7.04
N VAL A 51 -21.73 2.57 6.20
CA VAL A 51 -22.21 3.20 4.96
C VAL A 51 -22.98 4.50 5.26
N ALA A 52 -23.89 4.48 6.25
CA ALA A 52 -24.63 5.68 6.62
C ALA A 52 -23.72 6.81 7.13
N GLN A 53 -22.65 6.48 7.86
CA GLN A 53 -21.65 7.45 8.29
C GLN A 53 -20.86 8.00 7.10
N LEU A 54 -20.42 7.15 6.16
CA LEU A 54 -19.73 7.61 4.95
C LEU A 54 -20.61 8.51 4.08
N GLU A 55 -21.91 8.20 3.96
CA GLU A 55 -22.90 9.03 3.27
C GLU A 55 -22.98 10.44 3.88
N ALA A 56 -22.97 10.54 5.21
CA ALA A 56 -22.93 11.83 5.91
C ALA A 56 -21.59 12.59 5.75
N MET A 57 -20.54 11.92 5.27
CA MET A 57 -19.20 12.48 5.06
C MET A 57 -18.87 12.74 3.58
N LYS A 58 -19.86 12.72 2.68
CA LYS A 58 -19.64 13.05 1.26
C LYS A 58 -18.88 14.37 1.07
N GLY A 59 -17.90 14.35 0.18
CA GLY A 59 -16.95 15.43 -0.06
C GLY A 59 -15.76 15.49 0.91
N LEU A 60 -15.73 14.63 1.95
CA LEU A 60 -14.66 14.57 2.94
C LEU A 60 -13.89 13.25 2.88
N ALA A 61 -12.67 13.27 3.40
CA ALA A 61 -11.87 12.07 3.60
C ALA A 61 -12.16 11.48 5.00
N PRO A 62 -12.72 10.26 5.10
CA PRO A 62 -12.99 9.61 6.37
C PRO A 62 -11.71 9.08 7.03
N ASP A 63 -11.76 8.81 8.33
CA ASP A 63 -10.69 8.10 9.03
C ASP A 63 -10.56 6.66 8.54
N LEU A 64 -9.32 6.14 8.48
CA LEU A 64 -9.06 4.79 7.99
C LEU A 64 -9.73 3.71 8.83
N ASP A 65 -10.01 3.95 10.10
CA ASP A 65 -10.81 3.06 10.97
C ASP A 65 -12.23 2.89 10.40
N LEU A 66 -12.91 3.98 10.02
CA LEU A 66 -14.24 3.90 9.41
C LEU A 66 -14.21 3.23 8.03
N VAL A 67 -13.17 3.51 7.22
CA VAL A 67 -12.98 2.82 5.92
C VAL A 67 -12.81 1.32 6.12
N SER A 68 -11.99 0.93 7.09
CA SER A 68 -11.74 -0.46 7.45
C SER A 68 -13.03 -1.19 7.80
N ASP A 69 -13.85 -0.60 8.67
CA ASP A 69 -15.12 -1.20 9.11
C ASP A 69 -16.10 -1.34 7.94
N CYS A 70 -16.19 -0.32 7.07
CA CYS A 70 -17.05 -0.38 5.89
C CYS A 70 -16.63 -1.46 4.89
N LEU A 71 -15.33 -1.58 4.60
CA LEU A 71 -14.81 -2.64 3.73
C LEU A 71 -14.99 -4.02 4.36
N SER A 72 -14.90 -4.12 5.69
CA SER A 72 -15.20 -5.35 6.41
C SER A 72 -16.66 -5.75 6.27
N ASP A 73 -17.60 -4.83 6.53
CA ASP A 73 -19.04 -5.08 6.37
C ASP A 73 -19.35 -5.56 4.94
N ALA A 74 -18.77 -4.90 3.94
CA ALA A 74 -18.97 -5.24 2.53
C ALA A 74 -18.41 -6.64 2.19
N ALA A 75 -17.19 -6.95 2.62
CA ALA A 75 -16.56 -8.24 2.36
C ALA A 75 -17.30 -9.39 3.05
N GLU A 76 -17.72 -9.20 4.30
CA GLU A 76 -18.50 -10.16 5.06
C GLU A 76 -19.84 -10.46 4.38
N MET A 77 -20.55 -9.43 3.94
CA MET A 77 -21.84 -9.59 3.27
C MET A 77 -21.68 -10.30 1.92
N LEU A 78 -20.71 -9.87 1.11
CA LEU A 78 -20.45 -10.47 -0.20
C LEU A 78 -20.07 -11.95 -0.08
N VAL A 79 -19.15 -12.30 0.83
CA VAL A 79 -18.72 -13.68 1.01
C VAL A 79 -19.84 -14.54 1.59
N CYS A 80 -20.65 -14.00 2.51
CA CYS A 80 -21.82 -14.70 3.03
C CYS A 80 -22.83 -15.02 1.91
N ASP A 81 -23.19 -14.03 1.10
CA ASP A 81 -24.10 -14.18 -0.03
C ASP A 81 -23.58 -15.20 -1.05
N LEU A 82 -22.33 -15.04 -1.51
CA LEU A 82 -21.72 -15.97 -2.46
C LEU A 82 -21.60 -17.39 -1.89
N SER A 83 -21.39 -17.56 -0.58
CA SER A 83 -21.30 -18.88 0.04
C SER A 83 -22.67 -19.60 0.13
N GLN A 84 -23.77 -18.86 0.03
CA GLN A 84 -25.12 -19.47 -0.05
C GLN A 84 -25.39 -20.06 -1.44
N HIS A 85 -24.78 -19.49 -2.48
CA HIS A 85 -25.00 -19.88 -3.88
C HIS A 85 -23.89 -20.74 -4.46
N HIS A 86 -22.70 -20.71 -3.87
CA HIS A 86 -21.51 -21.39 -4.36
C HIS A 86 -20.78 -22.16 -3.25
N ARG A 87 -20.02 -23.18 -3.63
CA ARG A 87 -19.19 -23.96 -2.69
C ARG A 87 -17.91 -23.19 -2.34
N ILE A 88 -18.04 -22.18 -1.48
CA ILE A 88 -16.91 -21.36 -1.00
C ILE A 88 -16.55 -21.82 0.41
N ALA A 89 -15.39 -22.46 0.55
CA ALA A 89 -14.79 -22.70 1.86
C ALA A 89 -14.01 -21.46 2.30
N VAL A 90 -14.33 -20.93 3.48
CA VAL A 90 -13.66 -19.77 4.09
C VAL A 90 -12.93 -20.21 5.35
N GLN A 91 -11.63 -19.97 5.42
CA GLN A 91 -10.78 -20.29 6.56
C GLN A 91 -10.19 -18.99 7.11
N ARG A 92 -10.59 -18.61 8.34
CA ARG A 92 -10.15 -17.39 9.03
C ARG A 92 -9.10 -17.72 10.08
N GLU A 93 -8.27 -16.75 10.43
CA GLU A 93 -7.17 -16.96 11.37
C GLU A 93 -6.15 -18.02 10.86
N HIS A 94 -6.05 -18.15 9.54
CA HIS A 94 -5.15 -19.08 8.86
C HIS A 94 -4.11 -18.31 8.05
N LEU A 95 -2.84 -18.72 8.16
CA LEU A 95 -1.74 -18.06 7.46
C LEU A 95 -1.21 -18.96 6.34
N VAL A 96 -1.18 -18.45 5.11
CA VAL A 96 -0.45 -19.10 4.01
C VAL A 96 1.03 -18.79 4.18
N GLU A 97 1.86 -19.82 4.35
CA GLU A 97 3.29 -19.66 4.60
C GLU A 97 4.15 -20.03 3.40
N THR A 98 3.77 -21.11 2.72
CA THR A 98 4.49 -21.64 1.58
C THR A 98 3.52 -21.93 0.43
N LEU A 99 3.95 -21.60 -0.78
CA LEU A 99 3.36 -22.11 -2.02
C LEU A 99 4.40 -22.98 -2.72
N ILE A 100 4.03 -24.18 -3.15
CA ILE A 100 4.87 -25.06 -3.93
C ILE A 100 4.27 -25.17 -5.33
N VAL A 101 4.99 -24.65 -6.32
CA VAL A 101 4.62 -24.73 -7.74
C VAL A 101 4.99 -26.11 -8.26
N ARG A 102 4.02 -26.80 -8.85
CA ARG A 102 4.17 -28.15 -9.40
C ARG A 102 4.36 -28.09 -10.92
N ASP A 103 5.00 -29.12 -11.48
CA ASP A 103 5.24 -29.21 -12.92
C ASP A 103 3.95 -29.31 -13.75
N ASP A 104 2.89 -29.85 -13.17
CA ASP A 104 1.54 -29.91 -13.76
C ASP A 104 0.82 -28.54 -13.77
N GLY A 105 1.48 -27.47 -13.30
CA GLY A 105 0.93 -26.12 -13.22
C GLY A 105 0.02 -25.87 -12.01
N THR A 106 -0.16 -26.86 -11.14
CA THR A 106 -0.91 -26.71 -9.88
C THR A 106 -0.02 -26.18 -8.75
N PHE A 107 -0.66 -25.87 -7.62
CA PHE A 107 -0.01 -25.38 -6.42
C PHE A 107 -0.39 -26.23 -5.23
N ASP A 108 0.60 -26.61 -4.42
CA ASP A 108 0.33 -26.97 -3.03
C ASP A 108 0.50 -25.75 -2.14
N ILE A 109 -0.50 -25.50 -1.30
CA ILE A 109 -0.50 -24.38 -0.35
C ILE A 109 -0.38 -24.93 1.06
N GLU A 110 0.64 -24.48 1.78
CA GLU A 110 0.83 -24.78 3.19
C GLU A 110 0.18 -23.69 4.03
N VAL A 111 -0.82 -24.10 4.81
CA VAL A 111 -1.64 -23.20 5.62
C VAL A 111 -1.45 -23.53 7.09
N ARG A 112 -0.94 -22.58 7.86
CA ARG A 112 -0.81 -22.68 9.32
C ARG A 112 -2.14 -22.33 9.98
N LYS A 113 -2.63 -23.27 10.79
CA LYS A 113 -3.84 -23.12 11.61
C LYS A 113 -3.55 -22.36 12.92
N PRO A 114 -4.59 -21.83 13.60
CA PRO A 114 -4.45 -21.30 14.96
C PRO A 114 -3.86 -22.32 15.95
N SER A 115 -4.15 -23.62 15.75
CA SER A 115 -3.61 -24.71 16.58
C SER A 115 -2.12 -25.01 16.33
N GLY A 116 -1.49 -24.34 15.36
CA GLY A 116 -0.07 -24.47 15.02
C GLY A 116 0.27 -25.57 14.02
N SER A 117 -0.58 -26.60 13.86
CA SER A 117 -0.34 -27.66 12.86
C SER A 117 -0.62 -27.15 11.44
N PRO A 118 0.33 -27.28 10.49
CA PRO A 118 0.08 -26.93 9.10
C PRO A 118 -0.86 -27.95 8.43
N THR A 119 -1.61 -27.49 7.45
CA THR A 119 -2.34 -28.34 6.50
C THR A 119 -2.02 -27.94 5.08
N THR A 120 -2.05 -28.91 4.19
CA THR A 120 -1.80 -28.70 2.76
C THR A 120 -3.11 -28.80 1.99
N ALA A 121 -3.27 -27.95 0.97
CA ALA A 121 -4.30 -28.10 -0.04
C ALA A 121 -3.67 -27.99 -1.43
N ARG A 122 -4.18 -28.77 -2.40
CA ARG A 122 -3.81 -28.63 -3.82
C ARG A 122 -4.85 -27.79 -4.55
N VAL A 123 -4.39 -26.83 -5.34
CA VAL A 123 -5.25 -25.90 -6.10
C VAL A 123 -4.68 -25.66 -7.50
N ALA A 124 -5.56 -25.41 -8.48
CA ALA A 124 -5.15 -25.10 -9.86
C ALA A 124 -4.65 -23.65 -10.02
N SER A 125 -5.09 -22.73 -9.17
CA SER A 125 -4.70 -21.32 -9.23
C SER A 125 -4.78 -20.65 -7.86
N VAL A 126 -3.98 -19.60 -7.68
CA VAL A 126 -3.84 -18.83 -6.45
C VAL A 126 -3.89 -17.34 -6.75
N VAL A 127 -4.75 -16.61 -6.05
CA VAL A 127 -4.78 -15.14 -6.05
C VAL A 127 -4.32 -14.64 -4.68
N LEU A 128 -3.20 -13.91 -4.65
CA LEU A 128 -2.60 -13.38 -3.43
C LEU A 128 -3.05 -11.94 -3.20
N ASN A 129 -3.87 -11.73 -2.16
CA ASN A 129 -4.22 -10.42 -1.63
C ASN A 129 -3.76 -10.29 -0.17
N LEU A 130 -2.45 -10.32 0.04
CA LEU A 130 -1.85 -10.41 1.37
C LEU A 130 -1.43 -9.05 1.95
N GLY A 131 -1.71 -7.97 1.21
CA GLY A 131 -1.33 -6.61 1.56
C GLY A 131 0.17 -6.35 1.45
N GLY A 132 0.59 -5.21 2.02
CA GLY A 132 1.95 -4.72 1.94
C GLY A 132 2.61 -4.55 3.31
N VAL A 133 3.94 -4.56 3.30
CA VAL A 133 4.79 -4.23 4.44
C VAL A 133 5.85 -3.21 4.03
N GLN A 134 6.16 -2.29 4.93
CA GLN A 134 7.33 -1.45 4.78
C GLN A 134 8.52 -2.13 5.46
N LYS A 135 9.64 -2.23 4.76
CA LYS A 135 10.89 -2.73 5.36
C LYS A 135 11.70 -1.53 5.82
N ALA A 136 12.30 -1.63 7.01
CA ALA A 136 13.32 -0.68 7.42
C ALA A 136 14.49 -0.76 6.44
N GLU A 137 14.97 0.40 6.02
CA GLU A 137 16.15 0.50 5.18
C GLU A 137 17.43 0.17 5.95
N THR A 138 18.47 -0.20 5.22
CA THR A 138 19.77 -0.45 5.82
C THR A 138 20.53 0.86 6.04
N ILE A 139 21.42 0.85 7.03
CA ILE A 139 22.32 1.95 7.34
C ILE A 139 23.14 2.35 6.11
N GLY A 140 23.67 1.39 5.35
CA GLY A 140 24.41 1.67 4.12
C GLY A 140 23.58 2.34 3.01
N SER A 141 22.33 1.91 2.84
CA SER A 141 21.38 2.52 1.88
C SER A 141 21.11 3.98 2.23
N LEU A 142 20.81 4.25 3.50
CA LEU A 142 20.53 5.60 3.99
C LEU A 142 21.77 6.49 4.04
N GLY A 143 22.93 5.95 4.44
CA GLY A 143 24.19 6.70 4.44
C GLY A 143 24.59 7.15 3.03
N SER A 144 24.35 6.30 2.02
CA SER A 144 24.53 6.67 0.61
C SER A 144 23.55 7.76 0.16
N LEU A 145 22.29 7.72 0.62
CA LEU A 145 21.27 8.71 0.29
C LEU A 145 21.55 10.07 0.95
N PHE A 146 21.92 10.06 2.22
CA PHE A 146 22.18 11.25 3.03
C PHE A 146 23.62 11.77 2.92
N GLN A 147 24.48 11.01 2.22
CA GLN A 147 25.90 11.32 2.02
C GLN A 147 26.60 11.59 3.34
N CYS A 148 26.38 10.70 4.29
CA CYS A 148 27.01 10.74 5.60
C CYS A 148 27.16 9.33 6.17
N ASP A 149 28.13 9.16 7.05
CA ASP A 149 28.27 7.93 7.81
C ASP A 149 27.23 7.91 8.93
N LEU A 150 26.36 6.91 8.87
CA LEU A 150 25.36 6.67 9.90
C LEU A 150 25.93 5.71 10.96
N PRO A 151 25.76 5.99 12.26
CA PRO A 151 26.17 5.06 13.31
C PRO A 151 25.47 3.71 13.16
N ASP A 152 26.18 2.60 13.40
CA ASP A 152 25.63 1.23 13.34
C ASP A 152 24.43 1.01 14.28
N THR A 153 24.31 1.85 15.31
CA THR A 153 23.24 1.82 16.31
C THR A 153 22.09 2.79 16.02
N MET A 154 22.13 3.51 14.89
CA MET A 154 21.11 4.50 14.53
C MET A 154 19.72 3.85 14.42
N PRO A 155 18.74 4.27 15.23
CA PRO A 155 17.39 3.73 15.14
C PRO A 155 16.73 4.09 13.81
N ILE A 156 16.45 3.08 12.98
CA ILE A 156 15.74 3.22 11.71
C ILE A 156 14.39 2.53 11.81
N MET A 157 13.32 3.27 11.51
CA MET A 157 11.95 2.78 11.57
C MET A 157 11.22 3.03 10.25
N ALA A 158 10.28 2.14 9.91
CA ALA A 158 9.37 2.37 8.80
C ALA A 158 8.14 3.17 9.28
N SER A 159 7.54 3.95 8.39
CA SER A 159 6.40 4.81 8.71
C SER A 159 5.19 4.04 9.23
N ASP A 160 4.94 2.79 8.78
CA ASP A 160 3.81 1.98 9.24
C ASP A 160 3.78 1.85 10.78
N SER A 161 4.93 1.59 11.36
CA SER A 161 5.14 1.35 12.79
C SER A 161 4.97 2.59 13.64
N ILE A 162 4.93 3.77 13.01
CA ILE A 162 4.69 5.08 13.62
C ILE A 162 3.21 5.45 13.49
N LEU A 163 2.65 5.29 12.28
CA LEU A 163 1.28 5.68 11.96
C LEU A 163 0.22 4.83 12.69
N GLN A 164 0.59 3.62 13.13
CA GLN A 164 -0.30 2.73 13.89
C GLN A 164 -0.34 3.00 15.40
N GLN A 165 0.60 3.79 15.93
CA GLN A 165 0.72 3.98 17.37
C GLN A 165 -0.34 4.94 17.90
N SER A 166 -0.60 4.91 19.20
CA SER A 166 -1.20 6.06 19.90
C SER A 166 -0.13 7.11 20.19
N ASP A 167 -0.52 8.31 20.61
CA ASP A 167 0.46 9.34 21.02
C ASP A 167 1.31 8.88 22.21
N ALA A 168 0.70 8.17 23.17
CA ALA A 168 1.44 7.57 24.28
C ALA A 168 2.40 6.46 23.79
N GLY A 169 1.97 5.64 22.83
CA GLY A 169 2.81 4.61 22.20
C GLY A 169 4.00 5.19 21.44
N LEU A 170 3.79 6.29 20.70
CA LEU A 170 4.88 7.02 20.04
C LEU A 170 5.92 7.51 21.05
N VAL A 171 5.46 8.14 22.15
CA VAL A 171 6.37 8.62 23.19
C VAL A 171 7.14 7.46 23.82
N ALA A 172 6.46 6.38 24.19
CA ALA A 172 7.10 5.20 24.79
C ALA A 172 8.13 4.55 23.84
N ARG A 173 7.86 4.57 22.53
CA ARG A 173 8.75 4.01 21.51
C ARG A 173 9.99 4.87 21.27
N PHE A 174 9.82 6.18 21.18
CA PHE A 174 10.90 7.10 20.79
C PHE A 174 11.73 7.63 21.96
N ALA A 175 11.13 7.84 23.14
CA ALA A 175 11.84 8.42 24.28
C ALA A 175 13.13 7.65 24.68
N PRO A 176 13.15 6.31 24.70
CA PRO A 176 14.38 5.55 24.99
C PRO A 176 15.44 5.66 23.90
N LEU A 177 15.03 5.90 22.65
CA LEU A 177 15.90 5.92 21.47
C LEU A 177 16.58 7.26 21.28
N ILE A 178 15.82 8.34 21.50
CA ILE A 178 16.26 9.71 21.23
C ILE A 178 17.15 10.22 22.38
N GLY A 179 16.88 9.85 23.63
CA GLY A 179 17.69 10.27 24.77
C GLY A 179 17.79 11.81 24.89
N LYS A 180 18.99 12.36 24.68
CA LYS A 180 19.25 13.82 24.71
C LYS A 180 19.18 14.50 23.33
N LYS A 181 19.04 13.71 22.27
CA LYS A 181 18.95 14.20 20.88
C LYS A 181 17.67 15.00 20.69
N ARG A 182 17.66 15.97 19.79
CA ARG A 182 16.52 16.88 19.59
C ARG A 182 15.94 16.83 18.18
N THR A 183 16.53 16.03 17.30
CA THR A 183 16.15 15.93 15.89
C THR A 183 15.69 14.52 15.49
N ILE A 184 14.63 14.43 14.68
CA ILE A 184 14.26 13.21 13.91
C ILE A 184 14.32 13.53 12.42
N VAL A 185 14.84 12.58 11.63
CA VAL A 185 14.77 12.65 10.17
C VAL A 185 13.59 11.82 9.66
N VAL A 186 12.78 12.38 8.78
CA VAL A 186 11.73 11.70 8.03
C VAL A 186 12.14 11.66 6.56
N ALA A 187 12.45 10.48 6.03
CA ALA A 187 12.89 10.29 4.66
C ALA A 187 11.72 9.95 3.73
N GLY A 188 11.35 10.88 2.86
CA GLY A 188 10.26 10.75 1.89
C GLY A 188 9.47 12.04 1.68
N SER A 189 8.61 12.06 0.67
CA SER A 189 7.74 13.20 0.31
C SER A 189 6.34 12.77 -0.17
N SER A 190 5.85 11.63 0.31
CA SER A 190 4.51 11.09 0.01
C SER A 190 3.51 11.36 1.15
N HIS A 191 2.24 10.96 1.00
CA HIS A 191 1.22 11.06 2.04
C HIS A 191 1.71 10.51 3.40
N SER A 192 2.34 9.34 3.42
CA SER A 192 2.87 8.73 4.65
C SER A 192 3.93 9.60 5.34
N ALA A 193 4.78 10.30 4.56
CA ALA A 193 5.82 11.15 5.14
C ALA A 193 5.21 12.34 5.88
N PHE A 194 4.24 13.04 5.28
CA PHE A 194 3.59 14.18 5.92
C PHE A 194 2.67 13.76 7.06
N SER A 195 2.03 12.59 6.97
CA SER A 195 1.32 11.99 8.11
C SER A 195 2.27 11.71 9.27
N VAL A 196 3.47 11.16 9.02
CA VAL A 196 4.48 10.94 10.07
C VAL A 196 4.92 12.27 10.69
N VAL A 197 5.19 13.29 9.88
CA VAL A 197 5.61 14.61 10.36
C VAL A 197 4.57 15.20 11.31
N GLU A 198 3.29 15.22 10.91
CA GLU A 198 2.20 15.73 11.76
C GLU A 198 2.08 14.92 13.06
N ARG A 199 2.16 13.59 12.96
CA ARG A 199 2.08 12.68 14.10
C ARG A 199 3.23 12.88 15.10
N LEU A 200 4.45 13.10 14.61
CA LEU A 200 5.61 13.39 15.44
C LEU A 200 5.53 14.80 16.05
N ALA A 201 5.06 15.79 15.28
CA ALA A 201 4.90 17.17 15.76
C ALA A 201 3.95 17.25 16.95
N ARG A 202 2.85 16.48 16.93
CA ARG A 202 1.89 16.40 18.05
C ARG A 202 2.49 15.89 19.36
N VAL A 203 3.53 15.08 19.30
CA VAL A 203 4.20 14.51 20.49
C VAL A 203 5.59 15.12 20.73
N ALA A 204 5.98 16.13 19.96
CA ALA A 204 7.33 16.69 19.96
C ALA A 204 7.76 17.17 21.35
N ASP A 205 6.91 17.94 22.05
CA ASP A 205 7.20 18.45 23.39
C ASP A 205 7.46 17.34 24.40
N ARG A 206 6.67 16.25 24.33
CA ARG A 206 6.80 15.09 25.21
C ARG A 206 8.06 14.28 24.93
N LEU A 207 8.55 14.32 23.69
CA LEU A 207 9.82 13.73 23.29
C LEU A 207 11.00 14.69 23.48
N GLY A 208 10.73 15.97 23.79
CA GLY A 208 11.73 17.03 23.81
C GLY A 208 12.36 17.28 22.44
N LEU A 209 11.63 17.07 21.34
CA LEU A 209 12.09 17.36 19.99
C LEU A 209 12.02 18.87 19.74
N SER A 210 13.10 19.45 19.22
CA SER A 210 13.10 20.82 18.72
C SER A 210 12.95 20.88 17.21
N ARG A 211 13.33 19.81 16.49
CA ARG A 211 13.41 19.80 15.03
C ARG A 211 13.00 18.48 14.39
N ILE A 212 12.34 18.56 13.24
CA ILE A 212 12.09 17.44 12.33
C ILE A 212 12.68 17.81 10.97
N ILE A 213 13.53 16.97 10.40
CA ILE A 213 14.09 17.15 9.06
C ILE A 213 13.37 16.23 8.08
N ILE A 214 12.77 16.78 7.04
CA ILE A 214 12.18 16.01 5.94
C ILE A 214 13.21 15.91 4.82
N ALA A 215 13.79 14.72 4.68
CA ALA A 215 14.74 14.42 3.60
C ALA A 215 13.98 13.90 2.37
N HIS A 216 14.02 14.65 1.26
CA HIS A 216 13.29 14.32 0.04
C HIS A 216 14.13 14.42 -1.23
N ARG A 217 13.87 13.55 -2.21
CA ARG A 217 14.52 13.59 -3.55
C ARG A 217 13.87 14.58 -4.51
N THR A 218 12.60 14.87 -4.30
CA THR A 218 11.80 15.78 -5.12
C THR A 218 10.79 16.45 -4.20
N PRO A 219 10.48 17.74 -4.40
CA PRO A 219 9.38 18.40 -3.69
C PRO A 219 8.07 17.63 -3.85
N PRO A 220 7.14 17.73 -2.88
CA PRO A 220 5.84 17.12 -3.01
C PRO A 220 5.08 17.73 -4.19
N ARG A 221 4.27 16.89 -4.83
CA ARG A 221 3.31 17.32 -5.84
C ARG A 221 1.92 17.36 -5.21
N PHE A 222 1.07 18.24 -5.70
CA PHE A 222 -0.27 18.44 -5.16
C PHE A 222 -1.32 18.09 -6.21
N TYR A 223 -2.38 17.43 -5.77
CA TYR A 223 -3.55 17.13 -6.59
C TYR A 223 -4.42 18.37 -6.78
N TYR A 224 -4.93 18.57 -8.00
CA TYR A 224 -5.96 19.56 -8.31
C TYR A 224 -7.01 18.99 -9.24
N ARG A 225 -8.23 19.55 -9.20
CA ARG A 225 -9.31 19.15 -10.10
C ARG A 225 -9.03 19.54 -11.54
N ASP A 226 -8.33 20.64 -11.75
CA ASP A 226 -7.95 21.18 -13.05
C ASP A 226 -6.73 22.13 -12.91
N LEU A 227 -6.24 22.63 -14.04
CA LEU A 227 -5.14 23.61 -14.09
C LEU A 227 -5.52 24.94 -13.44
N MET A 228 -6.76 25.39 -13.58
CA MET A 228 -7.23 26.68 -13.02
C MET A 228 -7.11 26.68 -11.49
N GLU A 229 -7.43 25.56 -10.85
CA GLU A 229 -7.26 25.40 -9.40
C GLU A 229 -5.79 25.43 -8.97
N ALA A 230 -4.87 24.87 -9.77
CA ALA A 230 -3.43 24.93 -9.50
C ALA A 230 -2.89 26.37 -9.64
N GLU A 231 -3.29 27.07 -10.71
CA GLU A 231 -2.91 28.46 -10.97
C GLU A 231 -3.41 29.41 -9.87
N ALA A 232 -4.66 29.23 -9.42
CA ALA A 232 -5.23 30.01 -8.32
C ALA A 232 -4.48 29.80 -6.99
N ARG A 233 -3.72 28.71 -6.86
CA ARG A 233 -2.87 28.41 -5.71
C ARG A 233 -1.42 28.85 -5.90
N GLY A 234 -1.06 29.33 -7.10
CA GLY A 234 0.30 29.77 -7.44
C GLY A 234 1.29 28.63 -7.65
N ASP A 235 0.80 27.40 -7.84
CA ASP A 235 1.65 26.24 -8.02
C ASP A 235 2.07 26.08 -9.49
N VAL A 236 3.36 25.80 -9.72
CA VAL A 236 3.90 25.55 -11.06
C VAL A 236 3.58 24.13 -11.49
N VAL A 237 2.89 23.99 -12.63
CA VAL A 237 2.43 22.71 -13.17
C VAL A 237 2.83 22.62 -14.64
N ASP A 238 3.39 21.47 -15.03
CA ASP A 238 3.59 21.18 -16.45
C ASP A 238 2.27 20.67 -17.06
N ALA A 239 1.67 21.46 -17.95
CA ALA A 239 0.38 21.13 -18.55
C ALA A 239 0.39 19.85 -19.41
N VAL A 240 1.57 19.36 -19.83
CA VAL A 240 1.73 18.12 -20.60
C VAL A 240 2.06 16.96 -19.67
N GLU A 241 3.03 17.15 -18.78
CA GLU A 241 3.56 16.06 -17.95
C GLU A 241 2.76 15.83 -16.67
N ASP A 242 2.11 16.85 -16.12
CA ASP A 242 1.44 16.77 -14.81
C ASP A 242 -0.08 16.72 -14.91
N VAL A 243 -0.66 16.87 -16.10
CA VAL A 243 -2.11 16.80 -16.33
C VAL A 243 -2.49 15.42 -16.88
N CYS A 244 -3.48 14.79 -16.25
CA CYS A 244 -4.08 13.56 -16.76
C CYS A 244 -4.85 13.85 -18.07
N PRO A 245 -4.46 13.27 -19.22
CA PRO A 245 -5.10 13.58 -20.50
C PRO A 245 -6.55 13.10 -20.58
N LEU A 246 -6.94 12.10 -19.78
CA LEU A 246 -8.31 11.59 -19.76
C LEU A 246 -9.27 12.40 -18.91
N SER A 247 -8.78 13.05 -17.85
CA SER A 247 -9.66 13.69 -16.85
C SER A 247 -9.40 15.17 -16.64
N GLY A 248 -8.36 15.74 -17.24
CA GLY A 248 -7.96 17.14 -17.02
C GLY A 248 -7.44 17.46 -15.61
N ARG A 249 -7.35 16.45 -14.73
CA ARG A 249 -6.91 16.60 -13.33
C ARG A 249 -5.40 16.67 -13.27
N VAL A 250 -4.88 17.53 -12.42
CA VAL A 250 -3.43 17.71 -12.21
C VAL A 250 -2.95 16.77 -11.12
N ASN A 251 -1.81 16.10 -11.34
CA ASN A 251 -1.20 15.11 -10.46
C ASN A 251 -2.23 14.14 -9.87
N ARG A 252 -3.10 13.60 -10.75
CA ARG A 252 -4.23 12.75 -10.37
C ARG A 252 -3.78 11.56 -9.52
N LEU A 253 -2.66 10.92 -9.88
CA LEU A 253 -2.19 9.71 -9.24
C LEU A 253 -1.18 9.99 -8.12
N GLY A 254 -0.22 10.88 -8.36
CA GLY A 254 0.89 11.14 -7.44
C GLY A 254 0.70 12.32 -6.49
N GLY A 255 -0.32 13.14 -6.70
CA GLY A 255 -0.54 14.37 -5.93
C GLY A 255 -1.00 14.10 -4.49
N LEU A 256 -0.43 14.84 -3.54
CA LEU A 256 -0.91 14.92 -2.17
C LEU A 256 -2.34 15.46 -2.13
N ARG A 257 -3.13 14.95 -1.19
CA ARG A 257 -4.55 15.28 -1.04
C ARG A 257 -4.91 15.58 0.42
N PHE A 258 -5.98 16.35 0.60
CA PHE A 258 -6.62 16.60 1.89
C PHE A 258 -5.61 17.02 2.96
N ARG A 259 -5.70 16.44 4.16
CA ARG A 259 -4.86 16.81 5.30
C ARG A 259 -3.36 16.78 5.00
N THR A 260 -2.89 15.76 4.29
CA THR A 260 -1.46 15.64 3.97
C THR A 260 -0.98 16.74 3.02
N ALA A 261 -1.84 17.23 2.13
CA ALA A 261 -1.52 18.38 1.27
C ALA A 261 -1.43 19.68 2.08
N GLU A 262 -2.32 19.89 3.05
CA GLU A 262 -2.27 21.04 3.96
C GLU A 262 -0.97 21.05 4.78
N VAL A 263 -0.63 19.91 5.38
CA VAL A 263 0.61 19.74 6.15
C VAL A 263 1.83 20.02 5.28
N ALA A 264 1.88 19.44 4.07
CA ALA A 264 2.99 19.65 3.15
C ALA A 264 3.13 21.12 2.73
N ARG A 265 2.02 21.82 2.48
CA ARG A 265 2.05 23.26 2.15
C ARG A 265 2.53 24.11 3.30
N ALA A 266 2.08 23.85 4.52
CA ALA A 266 2.55 24.56 5.70
C ALA A 266 4.05 24.36 5.88
N VAL A 267 4.52 23.12 5.80
CA VAL A 267 5.94 22.78 5.88
C VAL A 267 6.75 23.48 4.79
N PHE A 268 6.39 23.36 3.50
CA PHE A 268 7.17 23.94 2.41
C PHE A 268 7.02 25.46 2.28
N GLY A 269 5.97 26.05 2.83
CA GLY A 269 5.73 27.49 2.80
C GLY A 269 6.33 28.24 3.99
N THR A 270 6.23 27.69 5.20
CA THR A 270 6.61 28.38 6.45
C THR A 270 7.57 27.60 7.33
N ASN A 271 7.93 26.36 6.98
CA ASN A 271 8.76 25.46 7.81
C ASN A 271 8.15 25.19 9.20
N ARG A 272 6.83 25.33 9.33
CA ARG A 272 6.12 25.20 10.61
C ARG A 272 4.75 24.52 10.42
N LEU A 273 4.28 23.91 11.50
CA LEU A 273 2.88 23.58 11.70
C LEU A 273 2.39 24.40 12.87
N ASP A 274 1.52 25.39 12.64
CA ASP A 274 1.15 26.41 13.65
C ASP A 274 0.60 25.82 14.96
N ALA A 275 0.02 24.62 14.91
CA ALA A 275 -0.49 23.90 16.07
C ALA A 275 0.63 23.36 17.00
N TYR A 276 1.88 23.31 16.55
CA TYR A 276 2.98 22.64 17.23
C TYR A 276 4.26 23.50 17.24
N PRO A 277 5.01 23.52 18.35
CA PRO A 277 6.18 24.40 18.49
C PRO A 277 7.45 23.90 17.78
N VAL A 278 7.46 22.65 17.31
CA VAL A 278 8.61 22.01 16.64
C VAL A 278 8.93 22.67 15.29
N GLU A 279 10.22 22.89 15.02
CA GLU A 279 10.68 23.37 13.71
C GLU A 279 10.72 22.23 12.69
N ILE A 280 10.30 22.51 11.45
CA ILE A 280 10.29 21.49 10.39
C ILE A 280 11.11 22.01 9.22
N GLU A 281 12.25 21.38 8.99
CA GLU A 281 13.17 21.72 7.91
C GLU A 281 13.01 20.75 6.75
N THR A 282 13.07 21.25 5.51
CA THR A 282 13.12 20.40 4.31
C THR A 282 14.55 20.33 3.80
N ARG A 283 15.03 19.12 3.52
CA ARG A 283 16.36 18.89 2.94
C ARG A 283 16.20 18.10 1.65
N HIS A 284 16.61 18.71 0.55
CA HIS A 284 16.74 18.01 -0.71
C HIS A 284 17.92 17.03 -0.61
N VAL A 285 17.71 15.74 -0.86
CA VAL A 285 18.75 14.72 -0.81
C VAL A 285 18.74 13.90 -2.09
N ILE A 286 19.87 13.86 -2.80
CA ILE A 286 20.06 13.04 -3.99
C ILE A 286 21.35 12.25 -3.80
N ALA A 287 21.28 10.93 -3.92
CA ALA A 287 22.47 10.07 -3.82
C ALA A 287 23.52 10.50 -4.87
N GLY A 288 24.76 10.71 -4.42
CA GLY A 288 25.88 11.12 -5.28
C GLY A 288 25.94 12.60 -5.66
N CYS A 289 25.11 13.48 -5.05
CA CYS A 289 25.15 14.92 -5.29
C CYS A 289 25.72 15.68 -4.06
N SER A 290 26.97 16.13 -4.13
CA SER A 290 27.75 16.62 -2.97
C SER A 290 27.21 17.86 -2.25
N GLU A 291 26.23 18.57 -2.80
CA GLU A 291 25.76 19.86 -2.25
C GLU A 291 24.83 19.72 -1.04
N THR A 292 24.27 18.54 -0.78
CA THR A 292 23.24 18.38 0.26
C THR A 292 23.45 17.10 1.07
N SER A 293 24.29 17.21 2.11
CA SER A 293 24.51 16.17 3.13
C SER A 293 23.70 16.46 4.40
N LEU A 294 23.40 15.43 5.18
CA LEU A 294 22.88 15.55 6.55
C LEU A 294 23.97 15.34 7.63
N ALA A 295 25.25 15.31 7.25
CA ALA A 295 26.36 15.00 8.16
C ALA A 295 26.42 15.91 9.39
N GLU A 296 26.17 17.22 9.22
CA GLU A 296 26.19 18.20 10.31
C GLU A 296 25.06 18.00 11.32
N ASP A 297 23.94 17.43 10.88
CA ASP A 297 22.77 17.19 11.72
C ASP A 297 22.88 15.86 12.50
N MET A 298 23.61 14.88 11.96
CA MET A 298 23.70 13.53 12.53
C MET A 298 24.07 13.48 14.02
N PRO A 299 24.95 14.33 14.56
CA PRO A 299 25.22 14.39 16.00
C PRO A 299 23.98 14.71 16.86
N ASP A 300 22.92 15.31 16.33
CA ASP A 300 21.67 15.59 17.05
C ASP A 300 20.47 14.75 16.56
N VAL A 301 20.66 13.89 15.56
CA VAL A 301 19.61 12.97 15.10
C VAL A 301 19.50 11.79 16.08
N GLY A 302 18.30 11.59 16.62
CA GLY A 302 17.98 10.47 17.51
C GLY A 302 17.37 9.27 16.80
N ALA A 303 16.73 9.47 15.65
CA ALA A 303 16.14 8.41 14.85
C ALA A 303 15.87 8.86 13.40
N ILE A 304 15.76 7.88 12.51
CA ILE A 304 15.33 8.06 11.12
C ILE A 304 14.04 7.27 10.89
N VAL A 305 13.02 7.93 10.32
CA VAL A 305 11.78 7.31 9.86
C VAL A 305 11.75 7.29 8.34
N THR A 306 11.59 6.11 7.75
CA THR A 306 11.58 5.89 6.30
C THR A 306 10.16 5.75 5.78
N CYS A 307 9.85 6.47 4.70
CA CYS A 307 8.53 6.52 4.06
C CYS A 307 8.63 6.11 2.58
N PHE A 308 9.29 4.98 2.30
CA PHE A 308 9.66 4.56 0.93
C PHE A 308 8.62 3.69 0.22
N GLY A 309 7.42 3.59 0.77
CA GLY A 309 6.34 2.80 0.19
C GLY A 309 6.35 1.34 0.65
N TYR A 310 5.40 0.57 0.13
CA TYR A 310 5.14 -0.81 0.55
C TYR A 310 5.70 -1.82 -0.45
N ARG A 311 6.15 -2.96 0.07
CA ARG A 311 6.44 -4.18 -0.68
C ARG A 311 5.36 -5.23 -0.38
N PRO A 312 5.03 -6.13 -1.32
CA PRO A 312 4.02 -7.14 -1.05
C PRO A 312 4.47 -8.09 0.07
N LEU A 313 3.52 -8.51 0.89
CA LEU A 313 3.68 -9.64 1.80
C LEU A 313 3.49 -10.92 1.01
N LEU A 314 4.58 -11.61 0.67
CA LEU A 314 4.52 -12.86 -0.10
C LEU A 314 4.81 -14.06 0.81
N PRO A 315 4.13 -15.20 0.59
CA PRO A 315 4.57 -16.47 1.17
C PRO A 315 5.91 -16.87 0.53
N ILE A 316 6.59 -17.85 1.14
CA ILE A 316 7.74 -18.48 0.48
C ILE A 316 7.21 -19.25 -0.73
N ILE A 317 7.73 -18.95 -1.91
CA ILE A 317 7.36 -19.69 -3.12
C ILE A 317 8.50 -20.63 -3.46
N ARG A 318 8.18 -21.92 -3.60
CA ARG A 318 9.13 -22.97 -3.97
C ARG A 318 8.70 -23.64 -5.26
N ASP A 319 9.64 -24.23 -5.97
CA ASP A 319 9.32 -25.23 -6.98
C ASP A 319 9.16 -26.62 -6.35
N GLN A 320 8.83 -27.59 -7.19
CA GLN A 320 8.65 -28.98 -6.77
C GLN A 320 9.90 -29.66 -6.19
N THR A 321 11.10 -29.14 -6.48
CA THR A 321 12.37 -29.64 -5.93
C THR A 321 12.65 -29.06 -4.54
N GLY A 322 11.89 -28.04 -4.14
CA GLY A 322 12.03 -27.34 -2.88
C GLY A 322 12.89 -26.08 -2.96
N GLU A 323 13.44 -25.73 -4.13
CA GLU A 323 14.20 -24.49 -4.32
C GLU A 323 13.28 -23.26 -4.25
N ILE A 324 13.78 -22.17 -3.68
CA ILE A 324 13.00 -20.92 -3.57
C ILE A 324 12.95 -20.23 -4.94
N LEU A 325 11.74 -20.00 -5.43
CA LEU A 325 11.49 -19.24 -6.64
C LEU A 325 11.60 -17.74 -6.35
N GLN A 326 12.71 -17.14 -6.80
CA GLN A 326 12.86 -15.69 -6.72
C GLN A 326 12.01 -14.96 -7.77
N LEU A 327 11.17 -14.06 -7.29
CA LEU A 327 10.39 -13.15 -8.13
C LEU A 327 11.24 -11.94 -8.53
N ALA A 328 10.91 -11.35 -9.67
CA ALA A 328 11.51 -10.13 -10.17
C ALA A 328 10.98 -8.93 -9.37
N GLU A 329 11.89 -8.07 -8.92
CA GLU A 329 11.57 -6.77 -8.32
C GLU A 329 12.29 -5.67 -9.12
N ASP A 330 11.62 -4.55 -9.35
CA ASP A 330 12.25 -3.31 -9.80
C ASP A 330 12.36 -2.30 -8.62
N ARG A 331 12.85 -1.09 -8.88
CA ARG A 331 12.94 -0.02 -7.87
C ARG A 331 11.59 0.41 -7.27
N HIS A 332 10.47 -0.10 -7.79
CA HIS A 332 9.10 0.15 -7.35
C HIS A 332 8.43 -1.12 -6.77
N GLY A 333 9.12 -2.26 -6.70
CA GLY A 333 8.66 -3.50 -6.05
C GLY A 333 8.48 -4.69 -7.00
N LEU A 334 7.61 -5.65 -6.64
CA LEU A 334 7.32 -6.89 -7.38
C LEU A 334 6.85 -6.67 -8.83
N THR A 335 7.54 -7.19 -9.83
CA THR A 335 7.10 -7.01 -11.23
C THR A 335 6.04 -8.05 -11.60
N THR A 336 4.98 -7.61 -12.28
CA THR A 336 3.93 -8.47 -12.85
C THR A 336 3.75 -8.22 -14.34
N ASP A 337 3.10 -9.16 -15.03
CA ASP A 337 2.51 -8.90 -16.34
C ASP A 337 1.24 -8.02 -16.24
N ASP A 338 0.59 -7.77 -17.38
CA ASP A 338 -0.63 -6.95 -17.48
C ASP A 338 -1.85 -7.61 -16.80
N PHE A 339 -1.80 -8.90 -16.49
CA PHE A 339 -2.86 -9.63 -15.79
C PHE A 339 -2.58 -9.78 -14.28
N GLY A 340 -1.50 -9.19 -13.77
CA GLY A 340 -1.12 -9.29 -12.37
C GLY A 340 -0.41 -10.61 -12.01
N ARG A 341 0.11 -11.36 -12.98
CA ARG A 341 0.91 -12.57 -12.73
C ARG A 341 2.33 -12.18 -12.35
N PRO A 342 2.86 -12.59 -11.18
CA PRO A 342 4.23 -12.30 -10.79
C PRO A 342 5.25 -12.87 -11.78
N MET A 343 6.27 -12.07 -12.10
CA MET A 343 7.37 -12.48 -12.97
C MET A 343 8.54 -13.03 -12.15
N ARG A 344 9.24 -14.02 -12.69
CA ARG A 344 10.55 -14.49 -12.21
C ARG A 344 11.66 -13.58 -12.73
N GLN A 345 12.85 -13.67 -12.13
CA GLN A 345 14.06 -12.94 -12.57
C GLN A 345 14.42 -13.16 -14.05
N ASN A 346 14.05 -14.30 -14.63
CA ASN A 346 14.26 -14.61 -16.06
C ASN A 346 13.16 -14.04 -16.99
N GLY A 347 12.24 -13.22 -16.47
CA GLY A 347 11.15 -12.60 -17.21
C GLY A 347 9.95 -13.50 -17.49
N ARG A 348 9.96 -14.77 -17.07
CA ARG A 348 8.79 -15.66 -17.22
C ARG A 348 7.78 -15.44 -16.10
N VAL A 349 6.49 -15.54 -16.41
CA VAL A 349 5.41 -15.54 -15.42
C VAL A 349 5.23 -16.91 -14.79
N ILE A 350 4.69 -16.93 -13.56
CA ILE A 350 4.17 -18.16 -12.92
C ILE A 350 2.68 -18.24 -13.25
N ARG A 351 2.30 -19.08 -14.22
CA ARG A 351 0.89 -19.27 -14.62
C ARG A 351 0.04 -19.76 -13.45
N GLY A 352 -1.22 -19.32 -13.38
CA GLY A 352 -2.11 -19.65 -12.27
C GLY A 352 -1.81 -18.92 -10.95
N LEU A 353 -0.69 -18.17 -10.84
CA LEU A 353 -0.40 -17.31 -9.70
C LEU A 353 -0.66 -15.85 -10.04
N PHE A 354 -1.49 -15.20 -9.23
CA PHE A 354 -1.85 -13.79 -9.39
C PHE A 354 -1.57 -13.03 -8.11
N SER A 355 -1.18 -11.76 -8.25
CA SER A 355 -1.04 -10.82 -7.14
C SER A 355 -2.07 -9.70 -7.24
N PHE A 356 -2.65 -9.32 -6.11
CA PHE A 356 -3.71 -8.34 -5.99
C PHE A 356 -3.54 -7.52 -4.70
N GLY A 357 -4.02 -6.28 -4.68
CA GLY A 357 -3.95 -5.40 -3.51
C GLY A 357 -2.58 -4.75 -3.28
N LEU A 358 -2.43 -4.09 -2.13
CA LEU A 358 -1.28 -3.22 -1.81
C LEU A 358 0.07 -3.90 -2.06
N GLY A 359 0.88 -3.32 -2.94
CA GLY A 359 2.22 -3.84 -3.27
C GLY A 359 2.22 -4.98 -4.31
N SER A 360 1.05 -5.36 -4.84
CA SER A 360 0.91 -6.42 -5.86
C SER A 360 1.70 -6.17 -7.14
N GLY A 361 2.02 -4.92 -7.39
CA GLY A 361 3.03 -4.55 -8.35
C GLY A 361 2.54 -4.30 -9.76
N MET A 362 1.23 -4.39 -9.97
CA MET A 362 0.62 -4.13 -11.26
C MET A 362 0.84 -2.68 -11.67
N ARG A 363 1.35 -2.50 -12.89
CA ARG A 363 1.43 -1.17 -13.52
C ARG A 363 0.07 -0.83 -14.10
N ILE A 364 -0.32 0.42 -13.93
CA ILE A 364 -1.52 0.94 -14.58
C ILE A 364 -1.14 1.39 -15.98
N GLY A 365 -1.89 0.93 -16.98
CA GLY A 365 -1.73 1.42 -18.34
C GLY A 365 -2.45 2.76 -18.56
N SER A 366 -2.28 3.33 -19.74
CA SER A 366 -2.88 4.63 -20.09
C SER A 366 -4.41 4.65 -20.02
N GLU A 367 -5.07 3.49 -20.06
CA GLU A 367 -6.52 3.33 -20.08
C GLU A 367 -7.23 3.81 -18.80
N VAL A 368 -6.56 3.80 -17.65
CA VAL A 368 -7.14 4.36 -16.40
C VAL A 368 -6.90 5.87 -16.31
N GLY A 369 -6.03 6.39 -17.18
CA GLY A 369 -5.52 7.74 -17.13
C GLY A 369 -4.48 7.93 -16.02
N GLY A 370 -4.04 9.18 -15.89
CA GLY A 370 -2.94 9.57 -15.02
C GLY A 370 -2.03 10.55 -15.74
N GLU A 371 -1.33 11.36 -14.97
CA GLU A 371 -0.34 12.29 -15.48
C GLU A 371 0.90 11.54 -16.03
N PRO A 372 1.44 11.90 -17.22
CA PRO A 372 2.59 11.22 -17.81
C PRO A 372 3.83 11.15 -16.92
N SER A 373 4.05 12.16 -16.09
CA SER A 373 5.14 12.24 -15.13
C SER A 373 5.08 11.17 -14.03
N TYR A 374 3.92 10.54 -13.79
CA TYR A 374 3.78 9.49 -12.79
C TYR A 374 4.29 8.14 -13.30
N LYS A 375 5.48 7.74 -12.84
CA LYS A 375 6.12 6.46 -13.22
C LYS A 375 6.09 5.38 -12.12
N ARG A 376 5.39 5.66 -11.02
CA ARG A 376 5.31 4.73 -9.87
C ARG A 376 4.13 3.78 -10.03
N ARG A 377 4.01 2.86 -9.08
CA ARG A 377 2.85 1.97 -8.96
C ARG A 377 1.82 2.63 -8.08
N LEU A 378 0.56 2.43 -8.42
CA LEU A 378 -0.55 3.02 -7.71
C LEU A 378 -1.32 1.94 -6.99
N ASP A 379 -1.61 2.22 -5.73
CA ASP A 379 -2.49 1.40 -4.90
C ASP A 379 -3.68 2.27 -4.50
N GLY A 380 -4.89 1.79 -4.80
CA GLY A 380 -6.11 2.52 -4.45
C GLY A 380 -7.34 1.61 -4.53
N ILE A 381 -8.25 1.76 -3.57
CA ILE A 381 -9.46 0.92 -3.44
C ILE A 381 -10.24 0.91 -4.76
N TRP A 382 -10.53 2.10 -5.30
CA TRP A 382 -11.26 2.25 -6.56
C TRP A 382 -10.58 1.55 -7.73
N LEU A 383 -9.25 1.68 -7.83
CA LEU A 383 -8.48 1.04 -8.90
C LEU A 383 -8.59 -0.48 -8.82
N TYR A 384 -8.49 -1.02 -7.60
CA TYR A 384 -8.55 -2.46 -7.38
C TYR A 384 -9.93 -3.02 -7.75
N HIS A 385 -11.00 -2.32 -7.41
CA HIS A 385 -12.37 -2.73 -7.70
C HIS A 385 -12.74 -2.57 -9.18
N ASN A 386 -12.34 -1.47 -9.82
CA ASN A 386 -12.84 -1.09 -11.15
C ASN A 386 -11.90 -1.44 -12.31
N HIS A 387 -10.62 -1.72 -12.05
CA HIS A 387 -9.66 -1.96 -13.13
C HIS A 387 -8.77 -3.18 -12.92
N VAL A 388 -8.01 -3.21 -11.83
CA VAL A 388 -7.09 -4.32 -11.56
C VAL A 388 -7.86 -5.62 -11.39
N GLY A 389 -9.02 -5.58 -10.72
CA GLY A 389 -9.90 -6.72 -10.54
C GLY A 389 -10.26 -7.37 -11.88
N SER A 390 -10.72 -6.57 -12.85
CA SER A 390 -11.07 -7.07 -14.17
C SER A 390 -9.90 -7.74 -14.90
N LYS A 391 -8.68 -7.16 -14.83
CA LYS A 391 -7.49 -7.76 -15.46
C LYS A 391 -7.10 -9.08 -14.81
N VAL A 392 -7.04 -9.12 -13.48
CA VAL A 392 -6.69 -10.35 -12.73
C VAL A 392 -7.74 -11.43 -12.95
N THR A 393 -9.03 -11.09 -12.92
CA THR A 393 -10.11 -12.04 -13.22
C THR A 393 -10.03 -12.57 -14.64
N ALA A 394 -9.74 -11.73 -15.63
CA ALA A 394 -9.57 -12.17 -17.02
C ALA A 394 -8.41 -13.16 -17.17
N GLY A 395 -7.24 -12.85 -16.60
CA GLY A 395 -6.08 -13.73 -16.62
C GLY A 395 -6.32 -15.06 -15.89
N LEU A 396 -7.05 -15.02 -14.77
CA LEU A 396 -7.44 -16.22 -14.02
C LEU A 396 -8.37 -17.12 -14.84
N ILE A 397 -9.40 -16.56 -15.47
CA ILE A 397 -10.32 -17.33 -16.32
C ILE A 397 -9.58 -17.94 -17.51
N GLU A 398 -8.63 -17.19 -18.10
CA GLU A 398 -7.78 -17.70 -19.18
C GLU A 398 -6.95 -18.91 -18.73
N ASP A 399 -6.23 -18.80 -17.60
CA ASP A 399 -5.37 -19.89 -17.11
C ASP A 399 -6.21 -21.13 -16.71
N LEU A 400 -7.38 -20.95 -16.09
CA LEU A 400 -8.27 -22.06 -15.73
C LEU A 400 -8.81 -22.80 -16.97
N ARG A 401 -9.16 -22.08 -18.06
CA ARG A 401 -9.60 -22.73 -19.31
C ARG A 401 -8.49 -23.55 -19.96
N HIS A 402 -7.25 -23.08 -19.91
CA HIS A 402 -6.11 -23.83 -20.43
C HIS A 402 -5.86 -25.10 -19.59
N PHE A 403 -6.01 -25.01 -18.27
CA PHE A 403 -5.90 -26.16 -17.38
C PHE A 403 -6.94 -27.24 -17.70
N ASP A 404 -8.22 -26.87 -17.81
CA ASP A 404 -9.31 -27.81 -18.14
C ASP A 404 -9.09 -28.52 -19.48
N LEU A 405 -8.52 -27.83 -20.47
CA LEU A 405 -8.23 -28.41 -21.78
C LEU A 405 -7.08 -29.42 -21.72
N ALA A 406 -6.02 -29.12 -20.96
CA ALA A 406 -4.89 -30.01 -20.78
C ALA A 406 -5.30 -31.30 -20.03
N GLU A 407 -6.09 -31.17 -18.95
CA GLU A 407 -6.57 -32.31 -18.16
C GLU A 407 -7.45 -33.25 -19.01
N ARG A 408 -8.32 -32.69 -19.86
CA ARG A 408 -9.14 -33.50 -20.79
C ARG A 408 -8.30 -34.24 -21.82
N GLN A 409 -7.27 -33.60 -22.38
CA GLN A 409 -6.38 -34.24 -23.35
C GLN A 409 -5.56 -35.38 -22.73
N GLU A 410 -5.08 -35.22 -21.48
CA GLU A 410 -4.38 -36.29 -20.76
C GLU A 410 -5.30 -37.48 -20.44
N LEU A 411 -6.55 -37.21 -20.06
CA LEU A 411 -7.55 -38.27 -19.82
C LEU A 411 -7.91 -39.03 -21.10
N GLU A 412 -7.99 -38.35 -22.25
CA GLU A 412 -8.23 -38.95 -23.56
C GLU A 412 -7.04 -39.81 -24.02
N LEU A 413 -5.80 -39.36 -23.81
CA LEU A 413 -4.57 -40.10 -24.11
C LEU A 413 -4.36 -41.32 -23.21
N CYS A 414 -4.80 -41.27 -21.94
CA CYS A 414 -4.77 -42.43 -21.04
C CYS A 414 -5.88 -43.45 -21.32
N ALA A 415 -6.92 -43.06 -22.06
CA ALA A 415 -8.05 -43.92 -22.42
C ALA A 415 -7.90 -44.60 -23.80
N SER A 416 -6.89 -44.20 -24.59
CA SER A 416 -6.49 -44.81 -25.87
C SER A 416 -5.32 -45.77 -25.69
#